data_AF-A0A7X6SPB5-F1
#
_entry.id   AF-A0A7X6SPB5-F1
#
_cell.length_a   1.000
_cell.length_b   1.000
_cell.length_c   1.000
_cell.angle_alpha   90.00
_cell.angle_beta   90.00
_cell.angle_gamma   90.00
#
_symmetry.space_group_name_H-M   'P 1'
#
loop_
_entity.id
_entity.type
_entity.pdbx_description
1 polymer ?
#
loop_
_entity_poly.entity_id
_entity_poly.type
_entity_poly.pdbx_seq_one_letter_code
_entity_poly.pdbx_strand_id
1 'polypeptide(L)'
;MLKFAFYISHHGFGHTTRMAALAKEFNEFDIFVYIRSAKPDYLFQDLNPHLYEKEDTICDVGVKHKANLEPDKAATRLALLQLMGKRQEIIDREVDFLRKEKVDLIITDIPWLPVEAGTYAEIPVFAISNFDWLFIYDKLFGKQTDLKPVLNTIYGLYQRVDYAFRLPLSSTKSMGSFRKIEKTGLLAAYKPPNPELKKALGIDSKIPVLTCSFGGEGEMNLNWKNMCSAFPGTVISTRELKEIPNYIQIPPDFDFSSLISISDILLTKPGYGSFAEAIQSGTFLIYYPRKDYPEEEVLIKGISSYPQKIQLPELNLSVSEWKNLFHTALTFSGQRKIIPNRNKQVASLILQRYIELHYSQKKLNSIFDIGSNNLNYALCEAGKSVPVHTAQIKTGIGREYKIVKGTVRIKREAIKRFKSLVSNFMAYDQNIPSSKFVIATGIHRQSPQLQQLSEWFNKKWKAKYRLLKEGEEAELAYLAAKDLIPDKQSAIIIDIGGFSTQFIYSEPDSNIDKMSIPIGLLTIRKSVQEGKKLNNVLDKIAKSVPFWKADMIICVGLTATFLAKIVKRSRYYRPDELHGCRISLKELLTLKDILESG
;
A
#
# COMPACT_ATOMS: atom_id res chain seq x y z
N MET A 1 -12.90 6.76 5.62
CA MET A 1 -11.72 6.14 4.97
C MET A 1 -11.88 4.63 5.08
N LEU A 2 -11.41 3.85 4.09
CA LEU A 2 -11.58 2.39 4.13
C LEU A 2 -10.49 1.73 4.99
N LYS A 3 -10.83 0.60 5.62
CA LYS A 3 -10.00 -0.17 6.54
C LYS A 3 -10.00 -1.64 6.13
N PHE A 4 -8.86 -2.16 5.69
CA PHE A 4 -8.72 -3.56 5.29
C PHE A 4 -7.91 -4.34 6.33
N ALA A 5 -8.26 -5.61 6.56
CA ALA A 5 -7.50 -6.52 7.42
C ALA A 5 -6.80 -7.60 6.59
N PHE A 6 -5.48 -7.65 6.70
CA PHE A 6 -4.61 -8.58 5.98
C PHE A 6 -4.26 -9.74 6.89
N TYR A 7 -4.68 -10.94 6.53
CA TYR A 7 -4.27 -12.16 7.22
C TYR A 7 -3.22 -12.86 6.39
N ILE A 8 -1.99 -12.88 6.88
CA ILE A 8 -0.85 -13.38 6.13
C ILE A 8 -0.53 -14.79 6.61
N SER A 9 -0.37 -15.72 5.67
CA SER A 9 0.11 -17.06 5.97
C SER A 9 1.40 -17.00 6.80
N HIS A 10 1.48 -17.85 7.83
CA HIS A 10 2.67 -17.94 8.68
C HIS A 10 3.81 -18.69 7.98
N HIS A 11 3.59 -19.22 6.78
CA HIS A 11 4.59 -19.95 6.02
C HIS A 11 5.51 -19.04 5.22
N GLY A 12 6.83 -19.19 5.42
CA GLY A 12 7.86 -18.46 4.68
C GLY A 12 7.80 -16.93 4.81
N PHE A 13 8.77 -16.24 4.20
CA PHE A 13 8.77 -14.76 4.14
C PHE A 13 8.17 -14.22 2.84
N GLY A 14 8.07 -15.03 1.78
CA GLY A 14 7.51 -14.60 0.49
C GLY A 14 6.04 -14.21 0.56
N HIS A 15 5.27 -14.82 1.46
CA HIS A 15 3.90 -14.41 1.78
C HIS A 15 3.87 -13.01 2.40
N THR A 16 4.81 -12.73 3.31
CA THR A 16 4.91 -11.42 3.95
C THR A 16 5.35 -10.32 2.98
N THR A 17 6.40 -10.55 2.20
CA THR A 17 6.93 -9.50 1.30
C THR A 17 5.92 -9.12 0.20
N ARG A 18 5.17 -10.09 -0.34
CA ARG A 18 4.11 -9.81 -1.33
C ARG A 18 2.93 -9.05 -0.73
N MET A 19 2.53 -9.39 0.50
CA MET A 19 1.42 -8.72 1.17
C MET A 19 1.80 -7.33 1.68
N ALA A 20 3.05 -7.13 2.11
CA ALA A 20 3.59 -5.79 2.38
C ALA A 20 3.60 -4.93 1.09
N ALA A 21 3.99 -5.52 -0.04
CA ALA A 21 3.93 -4.83 -1.33
C ALA A 21 2.50 -4.42 -1.74
N LEU A 22 1.51 -5.26 -1.44
CA LEU A 22 0.10 -4.94 -1.66
C LEU A 22 -0.42 -3.87 -0.69
N ALA A 23 -0.09 -3.98 0.60
CA ALA A 23 -0.48 -3.01 1.63
C ALA A 23 0.07 -1.61 1.32
N LYS A 24 1.29 -1.54 0.76
CA LYS A 24 1.89 -0.28 0.30
C LYS A 24 1.02 0.41 -0.75
N GLU A 25 0.53 -0.31 -1.75
CA GLU A 25 -0.34 0.27 -2.79
C GLU A 25 -1.68 0.77 -2.20
N PHE A 26 -2.22 0.07 -1.21
CA PHE A 26 -3.41 0.54 -0.48
C PHE A 26 -3.13 1.80 0.34
N ASN A 27 -1.97 1.89 1.02
CA ASN A 27 -1.55 3.10 1.73
C ASN A 27 -1.35 4.30 0.77
N GLU A 28 -0.87 4.08 -0.45
CA GLU A 28 -0.75 5.13 -1.48
C GLU A 28 -2.11 5.68 -1.95
N PHE A 29 -3.20 4.99 -1.60
CA PHE A 29 -4.58 5.44 -1.78
C PHE A 29 -5.27 5.70 -0.43
N ASP A 30 -4.51 5.99 0.64
CA ASP A 30 -5.00 6.22 2.00
C ASP A 30 -5.98 5.14 2.52
N ILE A 31 -5.85 3.89 2.08
CA ILE A 31 -6.56 2.78 2.73
C ILE A 31 -5.73 2.32 3.92
N PHE A 32 -6.37 2.25 5.10
CA PHE A 32 -5.71 1.77 6.30
C PHE A 32 -5.66 0.24 6.29
N VAL A 33 -4.50 -0.32 6.62
CA VAL A 33 -4.30 -1.77 6.61
C VAL A 33 -3.94 -2.28 8.00
N TYR A 34 -4.79 -3.12 8.57
CA TYR A 34 -4.45 -3.91 9.75
C TYR A 34 -3.76 -5.19 9.30
N ILE A 35 -2.58 -5.48 9.85
CA ILE A 35 -1.76 -6.63 9.49
C ILE A 35 -1.84 -7.65 10.61
N ARG A 36 -2.38 -8.83 10.31
CA ARG A 36 -2.48 -9.97 11.22
C ARG A 36 -1.42 -10.99 10.83
N SER A 37 -0.25 -10.90 11.46
CA SER A 37 0.91 -11.71 11.10
C SER A 37 1.94 -11.71 12.24
N ALA A 38 2.34 -12.90 12.70
CA ALA A 38 3.44 -13.07 13.66
C ALA A 38 4.84 -12.97 13.02
N LYS A 39 4.96 -12.38 11.83
CA LYS A 39 6.26 -12.19 11.15
C LYS A 39 6.95 -10.91 11.65
N PRO A 40 8.28 -10.83 11.61
CA PRO A 40 9.01 -9.68 12.12
C PRO A 40 8.60 -8.34 11.49
N ASP A 41 8.65 -7.27 12.28
CA ASP A 41 8.20 -5.92 11.89
C ASP A 41 9.02 -5.31 10.73
N TYR A 42 10.31 -5.66 10.61
CA TYR A 42 11.18 -5.13 9.56
C TYR A 42 10.67 -5.43 8.14
N LEU A 43 9.85 -6.48 7.95
CA LEU A 43 9.24 -6.83 6.67
C LEU A 43 8.15 -5.83 6.23
N PHE A 44 7.71 -4.96 7.14
CA PHE A 44 6.66 -3.95 6.91
C PHE A 44 7.18 -2.51 6.99
N GLN A 45 8.50 -2.32 7.12
CA GLN A 45 9.11 -1.01 7.36
C GLN A 45 8.88 0.03 6.25
N ASP A 46 8.60 -0.41 5.02
CA ASP A 46 8.31 0.46 3.88
C ASP A 46 6.87 0.98 3.84
N LEU A 47 6.00 0.53 4.76
CA LEU A 47 4.62 0.98 4.85
C LEU A 47 4.53 2.35 5.51
N ASN A 48 3.47 3.10 5.18
CA ASN A 48 3.24 4.40 5.79
C ASN A 48 2.82 4.19 7.26
N PRO A 49 3.62 4.61 8.26
CA PRO A 49 3.36 4.34 9.68
C PRO A 49 2.05 4.95 10.22
N HIS A 50 1.42 5.84 9.47
CA HIS A 50 0.11 6.40 9.80
C HIS A 50 -1.07 5.65 9.17
N LEU A 51 -0.80 4.67 8.30
CA LEU A 51 -1.79 3.94 7.51
C LEU A 51 -1.73 2.42 7.71
N TYR A 52 -1.01 1.94 8.72
CA TYR A 52 -1.11 0.54 9.12
C TYR A 52 -0.96 0.37 10.64
N GLU A 53 -1.43 -0.79 11.10
CA GLU A 53 -1.16 -1.33 12.42
C GLU A 53 -0.93 -2.83 12.27
N LYS A 54 -0.03 -3.40 13.06
CA LYS A 54 0.28 -4.82 13.02
C LYS A 54 0.07 -5.43 14.39
N GLU A 55 -0.53 -6.62 14.39
CA GLU A 55 -0.65 -7.49 15.54
C GLU A 55 -0.06 -8.87 15.21
N ASP A 56 0.67 -9.43 16.17
CA ASP A 56 1.21 -10.78 16.06
C ASP A 56 0.08 -11.80 16.15
N THR A 57 -0.28 -12.36 15.00
CA THR A 57 -1.41 -13.28 14.86
C THR A 57 -1.04 -14.42 13.92
N ILE A 58 -1.46 -15.63 14.29
CA ILE A 58 -1.26 -16.87 13.52
C ILE A 58 -2.64 -17.48 13.27
N CYS A 59 -3.01 -17.62 11.99
CA CYS A 59 -4.30 -18.17 11.56
C CYS A 59 -4.15 -19.39 10.63
N ASP A 60 -2.91 -19.82 10.36
CA ASP A 60 -2.56 -21.08 9.72
C ASP A 60 -1.22 -21.59 10.26
N VAL A 61 -0.79 -22.78 9.84
CA VAL A 61 0.49 -23.38 10.29
C VAL A 61 1.45 -23.70 9.14
N GLY A 62 0.97 -23.59 7.90
CA GLY A 62 1.66 -24.01 6.69
C GLY A 62 2.15 -25.45 6.74
N VAL A 63 3.35 -25.68 6.20
CA VAL A 63 4.05 -26.97 6.28
C VAL A 63 5.28 -26.82 7.17
N LYS A 64 5.45 -27.77 8.09
CA LYS A 64 6.68 -27.91 8.89
C LYS A 64 7.71 -28.67 8.07
N HIS A 65 8.98 -28.32 8.26
CA HIS A 65 10.07 -28.88 7.48
C HIS A 65 11.08 -29.63 8.36
N LYS A 66 11.71 -30.65 7.78
CA LYS A 66 12.92 -31.31 8.28
C LYS A 66 14.16 -30.65 7.67
N ALA A 67 15.33 -31.28 7.86
CA ALA A 67 16.55 -30.92 7.14
C ALA A 67 16.31 -30.86 5.62
N ASN A 68 17.06 -30.00 4.92
CA ASN A 68 16.92 -29.75 3.48
C ASN A 68 15.53 -29.26 3.04
N LEU A 69 14.75 -28.70 3.96
CA LEU A 69 13.41 -28.18 3.70
C LEU A 69 12.45 -29.25 3.15
N GLU A 70 12.64 -30.52 3.52
CA GLU A 70 11.69 -31.59 3.19
C GLU A 70 10.45 -31.52 4.08
N PRO A 71 9.24 -31.83 3.57
CA PRO A 71 8.01 -31.77 4.37
C PRO A 71 8.02 -32.75 5.56
N ASP A 72 7.90 -32.23 6.77
CA ASP A 72 7.62 -33.03 7.96
C ASP A 72 6.11 -33.28 8.07
N LYS A 73 5.65 -34.38 7.47
CA LYS A 73 4.24 -34.78 7.49
C LYS A 73 3.71 -34.99 8.92
N ALA A 74 4.52 -35.55 9.82
CA ALA A 74 4.09 -35.84 11.19
C ALA A 74 3.97 -34.55 12.01
N ALA A 75 4.98 -33.67 11.96
CA ALA A 75 4.94 -32.38 12.65
C ALA A 75 3.87 -31.45 12.07
N THR A 76 3.67 -31.47 10.74
CA THR A 76 2.61 -30.68 10.09
C THR A 76 1.22 -31.17 10.51
N ARG A 77 0.99 -32.49 10.56
CA ARG A 77 -0.26 -33.06 11.07
C ARG A 77 -0.53 -32.63 12.52
N LEU A 78 0.47 -32.73 13.39
CA LEU A 78 0.32 -32.31 14.79
C LEU A 78 -0.03 -30.82 14.90
N ALA A 79 0.70 -29.96 14.17
CA ALA A 79 0.45 -28.52 14.16
C ALA A 79 -0.94 -28.17 13.65
N LEU A 80 -1.44 -28.86 12.61
CA LEU A 80 -2.80 -28.68 12.09
C LEU A 80 -3.85 -29.03 13.14
N LEU A 81 -3.72 -30.18 13.81
CA LEU A 81 -4.68 -30.59 14.85
C LEU A 81 -4.65 -29.63 16.05
N GLN A 82 -3.47 -29.15 16.46
CA GLN A 82 -3.33 -28.15 17.52
C GLN A 82 -3.97 -26.81 17.16
N LEU A 83 -3.78 -26.33 15.92
CA LEU A 83 -4.45 -25.10 15.45
C LEU A 83 -5.97 -25.26 15.47
N MET A 84 -6.48 -26.39 14.97
CA MET A 84 -7.91 -26.67 14.96
C MET A 84 -8.48 -26.81 16.38
N GLY A 85 -7.69 -27.28 17.35
CA GLY A 85 -8.06 -27.29 18.76
C GLY A 85 -8.20 -25.90 19.39
N LYS A 86 -7.54 -24.88 18.82
CA LYS A 86 -7.63 -23.46 19.24
C LYS A 86 -8.59 -22.63 18.37
N ARG A 87 -9.30 -23.27 17.44
CA ARG A 87 -10.14 -22.58 16.44
C ARG A 87 -11.10 -21.58 17.08
N GLN A 88 -11.88 -21.99 18.07
CA GLN A 88 -12.90 -21.13 18.68
C GLN A 88 -12.29 -19.86 19.29
N GLU A 89 -11.23 -20.01 20.08
CA GLU A 89 -10.49 -18.88 20.68
C GLU A 89 -9.98 -17.89 19.61
N ILE A 90 -9.41 -18.41 18.52
CA ILE A 90 -8.92 -17.56 17.42
C ILE A 90 -10.09 -16.83 16.75
N ILE A 91 -11.19 -17.53 16.45
CA ILE A 91 -12.36 -16.92 15.80
C ILE A 91 -12.96 -15.82 16.66
N ASP A 92 -13.19 -16.07 17.96
CA ASP A 92 -13.79 -15.09 18.87
C ASP A 92 -12.94 -13.81 18.94
N ARG A 93 -11.62 -13.97 19.13
CA ARG A 93 -10.67 -12.85 19.15
C ARG A 93 -10.71 -12.04 17.85
N GLU A 94 -10.68 -12.71 16.70
CA GLU A 94 -10.67 -12.02 15.40
C GLU A 94 -12.01 -11.35 15.09
N VAL A 95 -13.15 -11.96 15.46
CA VAL A 95 -14.48 -11.34 15.28
C VAL A 95 -14.59 -10.05 16.09
N ASP A 96 -14.15 -10.06 17.34
CA ASP A 96 -14.16 -8.87 18.20
C ASP A 96 -13.28 -7.77 17.62
N PHE A 97 -12.06 -8.10 17.18
CA PHE A 97 -11.16 -7.17 16.51
C PHE A 97 -11.81 -6.55 15.26
N LEU A 98 -12.34 -7.39 14.37
CA LEU A 98 -12.92 -6.97 13.10
C LEU A 98 -14.08 -5.98 13.30
N ARG A 99 -14.97 -6.26 14.26
CA ARG A 99 -16.10 -5.39 14.60
C ARG A 99 -15.66 -4.10 15.29
N LYS A 100 -14.77 -4.21 16.28
CA LYS A 100 -14.24 -3.06 17.04
C LYS A 100 -13.58 -2.04 16.11
N GLU A 101 -12.72 -2.51 15.20
CA GLU A 101 -11.98 -1.64 14.30
C GLU A 101 -12.79 -1.18 13.08
N LYS A 102 -14.01 -1.73 12.91
CA LYS A 102 -14.91 -1.49 11.77
C LYS A 102 -14.21 -1.79 10.45
N VAL A 103 -13.65 -2.99 10.34
CA VAL A 103 -12.98 -3.45 9.12
C VAL A 103 -14.00 -3.59 7.99
N ASP A 104 -13.66 -3.05 6.82
CA ASP A 104 -14.51 -3.06 5.63
C ASP A 104 -14.30 -4.34 4.79
N LEU A 105 -13.08 -4.87 4.75
CA LEU A 105 -12.71 -6.02 3.93
C LEU A 105 -11.58 -6.83 4.56
N ILE A 106 -11.73 -8.16 4.54
CA ILE A 106 -10.66 -9.09 4.85
C ILE A 106 -9.95 -9.49 3.55
N ILE A 107 -8.61 -9.41 3.54
CA ILE A 107 -7.78 -9.97 2.48
C ILE A 107 -6.89 -11.05 3.10
N THR A 108 -7.17 -12.31 2.77
CA THR A 108 -6.40 -13.45 3.26
C THR A 108 -5.37 -13.90 2.22
N ASP A 109 -4.10 -13.94 2.62
CA ASP A 109 -3.04 -14.65 1.90
C ASP A 109 -3.03 -16.13 2.28
N ILE A 110 -4.22 -16.71 2.12
CA ILE A 110 -4.66 -18.11 2.27
C ILE A 110 -4.81 -18.77 3.66
N PRO A 111 -4.59 -18.14 4.84
CA PRO A 111 -5.22 -18.66 6.05
C PRO A 111 -6.74 -18.82 5.88
N TRP A 112 -7.30 -19.95 6.35
CA TRP A 112 -8.73 -20.24 6.20
C TRP A 112 -9.58 -19.79 7.39
N LEU A 113 -9.02 -19.73 8.60
CA LEU A 113 -9.73 -19.27 9.80
C LEU A 113 -10.30 -17.83 9.68
N PRO A 114 -9.61 -16.87 9.04
CA PRO A 114 -10.17 -15.54 8.83
C PRO A 114 -11.44 -15.52 7.97
N VAL A 115 -11.66 -16.55 7.14
CA VAL A 115 -12.89 -16.67 6.36
C VAL A 115 -14.09 -16.94 7.28
N GLU A 116 -13.88 -17.74 8.30
CA GLU A 116 -14.90 -17.99 9.33
C GLU A 116 -15.14 -16.77 10.20
N ALA A 117 -14.07 -16.09 10.64
CA ALA A 117 -14.20 -14.85 11.40
C ALA A 117 -14.96 -13.78 10.59
N GLY A 118 -14.65 -13.62 9.30
CA GLY A 118 -15.38 -12.73 8.40
C GLY A 118 -16.86 -13.10 8.26
N THR A 119 -17.18 -14.40 8.22
CA THR A 119 -18.58 -14.86 8.19
C THR A 119 -19.34 -14.39 9.44
N TYR A 120 -18.79 -14.57 10.64
CA TYR A 120 -19.45 -14.13 11.87
C TYR A 120 -19.44 -12.61 12.07
N ALA A 121 -18.41 -11.93 11.56
CA ALA A 121 -18.31 -10.47 11.61
C ALA A 121 -19.15 -9.78 10.52
N GLU A 122 -19.74 -10.53 9.58
CA GLU A 122 -20.47 -10.03 8.41
C GLU A 122 -19.61 -9.13 7.49
N ILE A 123 -18.33 -9.49 7.34
CA ILE A 123 -17.35 -8.76 6.52
C ILE A 123 -16.97 -9.62 5.32
N PRO A 124 -16.94 -9.05 4.10
CA PRO A 124 -16.50 -9.77 2.91
C PRO A 124 -15.06 -10.27 3.05
N VAL A 125 -14.78 -11.42 2.43
CA VAL A 125 -13.47 -12.06 2.48
C VAL A 125 -12.96 -12.31 1.09
N PHE A 126 -11.84 -11.66 0.75
CA PHE A 126 -11.12 -11.89 -0.49
C PHE A 126 -9.85 -12.71 -0.21
N ALA A 127 -9.53 -13.64 -1.10
CA ALA A 127 -8.30 -14.44 -1.03
C ALA A 127 -7.32 -14.00 -2.12
N ILE A 128 -6.02 -14.06 -1.86
CA ILE A 128 -4.99 -13.81 -2.88
C ILE A 128 -3.79 -14.73 -2.66
N SER A 129 -3.39 -15.49 -3.68
CA SER A 129 -2.18 -16.33 -3.65
C SER A 129 -1.91 -16.97 -5.03
N ASN A 130 -0.80 -17.72 -5.13
CA ASN A 130 -0.49 -18.62 -6.23
C ASN A 130 -0.93 -20.08 -5.97
N PHE A 131 -1.20 -20.45 -4.72
CA PHE A 131 -1.77 -21.74 -4.30
C PHE A 131 -2.69 -21.58 -3.09
N ASP A 132 -3.48 -22.59 -2.76
CA ASP A 132 -4.28 -22.67 -1.54
C ASP A 132 -3.81 -23.82 -0.63
N TRP A 133 -4.05 -23.73 0.69
CA TRP A 133 -3.53 -24.74 1.61
C TRP A 133 -4.15 -26.12 1.41
N LEU A 134 -5.37 -26.22 0.87
CA LEU A 134 -5.98 -27.51 0.58
C LEU A 134 -5.23 -28.22 -0.54
N PHE A 135 -4.77 -27.51 -1.58
CA PHE A 135 -3.92 -28.08 -2.63
C PHE A 135 -2.64 -28.71 -2.06
N ILE A 136 -1.97 -28.05 -1.12
CA ILE A 136 -0.76 -28.58 -0.48
C ILE A 136 -1.10 -29.77 0.42
N TYR A 137 -2.09 -29.62 1.30
CA TYR A 137 -2.42 -30.65 2.28
C TYR A 137 -3.05 -31.90 1.66
N ASP A 138 -3.87 -31.77 0.62
CA ASP A 138 -4.42 -32.92 -0.12
C ASP A 138 -3.30 -33.77 -0.75
N LYS A 139 -2.27 -33.14 -1.32
CA LYS A 139 -1.11 -33.85 -1.87
C LYS A 139 -0.27 -34.54 -0.80
N LEU A 140 -0.14 -33.95 0.39
CA LEU A 140 0.64 -34.52 1.48
C LEU A 140 -0.12 -35.62 2.24
N PHE A 141 -1.44 -35.45 2.40
CA PHE A 141 -2.27 -36.18 3.36
C PHE A 141 -3.55 -36.80 2.78
N GLY A 142 -3.85 -36.69 1.48
CA GLY A 142 -5.14 -37.13 0.91
C GLY A 142 -5.46 -38.63 1.09
N LYS A 143 -4.46 -39.46 1.42
CA LYS A 143 -4.65 -40.87 1.78
C LYS A 143 -4.94 -41.12 3.27
N GLN A 144 -4.80 -40.11 4.12
CA GLN A 144 -5.01 -40.19 5.57
C GLN A 144 -6.46 -39.86 5.91
N THR A 145 -7.20 -40.85 6.40
CA THR A 145 -8.64 -40.73 6.66
C THR A 145 -8.96 -39.87 7.88
N ASP A 146 -8.07 -39.81 8.86
CA ASP A 146 -8.21 -39.05 10.10
C ASP A 146 -8.13 -37.53 9.90
N LEU A 147 -7.42 -37.05 8.86
CA LEU A 147 -7.36 -35.63 8.51
C LEU A 147 -8.50 -35.17 7.60
N LYS A 148 -9.31 -36.09 7.07
CA LYS A 148 -10.42 -35.76 6.17
C LYS A 148 -11.39 -34.70 6.73
N PRO A 149 -11.78 -34.72 8.02
CA PRO A 149 -12.63 -33.66 8.59
C PRO A 149 -11.96 -32.27 8.55
N VAL A 150 -10.65 -32.19 8.80
CA VAL A 150 -9.89 -30.94 8.74
C VAL A 150 -9.84 -30.42 7.30
N LEU A 151 -9.47 -31.29 6.34
CA LEU A 151 -9.41 -30.91 4.93
C LEU A 151 -10.78 -30.46 4.39
N ASN A 152 -11.85 -31.16 4.75
CA ASN A 152 -13.22 -30.76 4.40
C ASN A 152 -13.61 -29.42 5.00
N THR A 153 -13.15 -29.12 6.23
CA THR A 153 -13.38 -27.82 6.86
C THR A 153 -12.66 -26.70 6.09
N ILE A 154 -11.39 -26.90 5.73
CA ILE A 154 -10.62 -25.94 4.93
C ILE A 154 -11.32 -25.69 3.58
N TYR A 155 -11.73 -26.76 2.89
CA TYR A 155 -12.50 -26.66 1.65
C TYR A 155 -13.78 -25.85 1.86
N GLY A 156 -14.62 -26.23 2.83
CA GLY A 156 -15.88 -25.57 3.11
C GLY A 156 -15.74 -24.08 3.44
N LEU A 157 -14.63 -23.68 4.09
CA LEU A 157 -14.32 -22.27 4.35
C LEU A 157 -13.89 -21.55 3.07
N TYR A 158 -12.98 -22.11 2.27
CA TYR A 158 -12.60 -21.49 0.99
C TYR A 158 -13.77 -21.33 0.01
N GLN A 159 -14.80 -22.17 0.12
CA GLN A 159 -16.05 -22.00 -0.65
C GLN A 159 -16.88 -20.77 -0.25
N ARG A 160 -16.60 -20.15 0.90
CA ARG A 160 -17.27 -18.93 1.41
C ARG A 160 -16.56 -17.63 1.03
N VAL A 161 -15.37 -17.71 0.44
CA VAL A 161 -14.63 -16.53 -0.05
C VAL A 161 -15.40 -15.87 -1.19
N ASP A 162 -15.58 -14.55 -1.11
CA ASP A 162 -16.35 -13.77 -2.07
C ASP A 162 -15.63 -13.66 -3.42
N TYR A 163 -14.33 -13.38 -3.39
CA TYR A 163 -13.45 -13.30 -4.55
C TYR A 163 -12.05 -13.85 -4.23
N ALA A 164 -11.48 -14.60 -5.16
CA ALA A 164 -10.09 -15.06 -5.09
C ALA A 164 -9.27 -14.50 -6.26
N PHE A 165 -8.08 -14.00 -5.94
CA PHE A 165 -7.15 -13.40 -6.89
C PHE A 165 -5.95 -14.33 -7.06
N ARG A 166 -5.87 -14.97 -8.23
CA ARG A 166 -4.81 -15.92 -8.55
C ARG A 166 -3.62 -15.21 -9.18
N LEU A 167 -2.54 -15.14 -8.41
CA LEU A 167 -1.25 -14.61 -8.84
C LEU A 167 -0.61 -15.51 -9.92
N PRO A 168 0.36 -15.00 -10.71
CA PRO A 168 1.21 -15.83 -11.56
C PRO A 168 1.96 -16.91 -10.78
N LEU A 169 2.71 -17.76 -11.49
CA LEU A 169 3.40 -18.92 -10.88
C LEU A 169 2.42 -19.85 -10.15
N SER A 170 1.24 -20.01 -10.76
CA SER A 170 0.10 -20.77 -10.27
C SER A 170 -0.49 -21.66 -11.36
N SER A 171 -1.39 -22.56 -10.98
CA SER A 171 -2.25 -23.31 -11.90
C SER A 171 -3.72 -23.17 -11.50
N THR A 172 -4.64 -23.59 -12.36
CA THR A 172 -6.06 -23.65 -11.97
C THR A 172 -6.29 -24.61 -10.81
N LYS A 173 -5.51 -25.70 -10.74
CA LYS A 173 -5.58 -26.69 -9.67
C LYS A 173 -5.02 -26.18 -8.35
N SER A 174 -3.97 -25.34 -8.38
CA SER A 174 -3.33 -24.87 -7.15
C SER A 174 -4.19 -23.92 -6.33
N MET A 175 -5.18 -23.27 -6.95
CA MET A 175 -6.19 -22.43 -6.30
C MET A 175 -7.60 -23.02 -6.50
N GLY A 176 -7.70 -24.34 -6.73
CA GLY A 176 -8.94 -24.99 -7.15
C GLY A 176 -10.03 -25.01 -6.10
N SER A 177 -9.72 -24.63 -4.86
CA SER A 177 -10.66 -24.61 -3.74
C SER A 177 -11.58 -23.40 -3.71
N PHE A 178 -11.39 -22.41 -4.59
CA PHE A 178 -12.20 -21.19 -4.62
C PHE A 178 -13.21 -21.20 -5.77
N ARG A 179 -14.41 -20.64 -5.55
CA ARG A 179 -15.50 -20.62 -6.55
C ARG A 179 -15.34 -19.51 -7.60
N LYS A 180 -14.96 -18.31 -7.15
CA LYS A 180 -14.85 -17.10 -7.98
C LYS A 180 -13.39 -16.68 -8.03
N ILE A 181 -12.70 -17.00 -9.13
CA ILE A 181 -11.27 -16.76 -9.28
C ILE A 181 -11.01 -15.82 -10.45
N GLU A 182 -10.24 -14.77 -10.21
CA GLU A 182 -9.71 -13.88 -11.23
C GLU A 182 -8.19 -13.97 -11.29
N LYS A 183 -7.64 -14.02 -12.51
CA LYS A 183 -6.18 -13.98 -12.71
C LYS A 183 -5.69 -12.56 -12.55
N THR A 184 -4.53 -12.40 -11.92
CA THR A 184 -3.90 -11.09 -11.76
C THR A 184 -2.52 -11.04 -12.41
N GLY A 185 -1.88 -9.87 -12.31
CA GLY A 185 -0.46 -9.71 -12.61
C GLY A 185 0.45 -10.12 -11.46
N LEU A 186 1.77 -10.00 -11.69
CA LEU A 186 2.80 -10.30 -10.71
C LEU A 186 2.73 -9.33 -9.52
N LEU A 187 2.44 -9.87 -8.34
CA LEU A 187 2.51 -9.14 -7.07
C LEU A 187 3.81 -9.52 -6.36
N ALA A 188 4.71 -8.57 -6.15
CA ALA A 188 5.99 -8.82 -5.47
C ALA A 188 6.55 -7.53 -4.89
N ALA A 189 7.36 -7.65 -3.83
CA ALA A 189 8.16 -6.53 -3.35
C ALA A 189 9.10 -6.05 -4.46
N TYR A 190 9.14 -4.74 -4.72
CA TYR A 190 9.99 -4.19 -5.78
C TYR A 190 10.91 -3.11 -5.21
N LYS A 191 12.21 -3.34 -5.38
CA LYS A 191 13.27 -2.39 -5.07
C LYS A 191 14.04 -2.14 -6.37
N PRO A 192 14.03 -0.91 -6.91
CA PRO A 192 14.83 -0.63 -8.10
C PRO A 192 16.31 -0.85 -7.77
N PRO A 193 17.14 -1.29 -8.74
CA PRO A 193 18.57 -1.43 -8.53
C PRO A 193 19.17 -0.12 -8.01
N ASN A 194 19.89 -0.19 -6.89
CA ASN A 194 20.56 0.95 -6.28
C ASN A 194 22.09 0.77 -6.38
N PRO A 195 22.79 1.49 -7.28
CA PRO A 195 24.24 1.41 -7.42
C PRO A 195 25.01 1.70 -6.12
N GLU A 196 24.47 2.57 -5.26
CA GLU A 196 25.11 2.91 -3.98
C GLU A 196 25.11 1.73 -3.00
N LEU A 197 24.21 0.75 -3.16
CA LEU A 197 24.17 -0.43 -2.30
C LEU A 197 25.41 -1.31 -2.49
N LYS A 198 25.86 -1.54 -3.73
CA LYS A 198 27.12 -2.28 -3.97
C LYS A 198 28.30 -1.58 -3.28
N LYS A 199 28.39 -0.26 -3.44
CA LYS A 199 29.43 0.57 -2.81
C LYS A 199 29.38 0.51 -1.28
N ALA A 200 28.18 0.59 -0.68
CA ALA A 200 28.00 0.47 0.77
C ALA A 200 28.41 -0.90 1.32
N LEU A 201 28.30 -1.95 0.51
CA LEU A 201 28.77 -3.30 0.81
C LEU A 201 30.26 -3.52 0.46
N GLY A 202 30.97 -2.50 -0.02
CA GLY A 202 32.38 -2.61 -0.43
C GLY A 202 32.60 -3.36 -1.74
N ILE A 203 31.57 -3.52 -2.57
CA ILE A 203 31.61 -4.25 -3.84
C ILE A 203 31.83 -3.25 -4.99
N ASP A 204 32.88 -3.47 -5.78
CA ASP A 204 33.11 -2.70 -7.01
C ASP A 204 31.97 -2.91 -8.02
N SER A 205 31.56 -1.86 -8.73
CA SER A 205 30.40 -1.89 -9.64
C SER A 205 30.53 -2.92 -10.77
N LYS A 206 31.76 -3.27 -11.18
CA LYS A 206 32.04 -4.26 -12.23
C LYS A 206 32.06 -5.71 -11.72
N ILE A 207 32.10 -5.91 -10.41
CA ILE A 207 32.18 -7.24 -9.82
C ILE A 207 30.79 -7.90 -9.83
N PRO A 208 30.68 -9.14 -10.36
CA PRO A 208 29.45 -9.90 -10.31
C PRO A 208 29.02 -10.20 -8.88
N VAL A 209 27.71 -10.18 -8.63
CA VAL A 209 27.12 -10.50 -7.33
C VAL A 209 26.25 -11.75 -7.43
N LEU A 210 26.55 -12.73 -6.59
CA LEU A 210 25.73 -13.91 -6.34
C LEU A 210 25.05 -13.73 -4.99
N THR A 211 23.73 -13.62 -4.98
CA THR A 211 22.96 -13.72 -3.74
C THR A 211 22.48 -15.15 -3.55
N CYS A 212 22.71 -15.73 -2.38
CA CYS A 212 22.25 -17.08 -2.03
C CYS A 212 21.25 -17.02 -0.86
N SER A 213 20.05 -17.54 -1.08
CA SER A 213 19.03 -17.63 -0.03
C SER A 213 18.06 -18.76 -0.29
N PHE A 214 17.84 -19.60 0.72
CA PHE A 214 16.87 -20.69 0.69
C PHE A 214 15.59 -20.37 1.48
N GLY A 215 15.39 -19.11 1.88
CA GLY A 215 14.25 -18.64 2.66
C GLY A 215 14.49 -18.71 4.18
N GLY A 216 13.41 -18.56 4.96
CA GLY A 216 13.46 -18.45 6.43
C GLY A 216 13.01 -19.69 7.20
N GLU A 217 12.82 -20.84 6.55
CA GLU A 217 12.22 -22.04 7.17
C GLU A 217 13.20 -23.20 7.39
N GLY A 218 14.50 -22.93 7.29
CA GLY A 218 15.57 -23.91 7.51
C GLY A 218 16.72 -23.77 6.51
N GLU A 219 17.67 -24.70 6.59
CA GLU A 219 18.87 -24.70 5.77
C GLU A 219 18.83 -25.82 4.72
N MET A 220 19.48 -25.57 3.58
CA MET A 220 19.81 -26.61 2.59
C MET A 220 21.29 -26.97 2.70
N ASN A 221 21.60 -28.26 2.61
CA ASN A 221 22.98 -28.75 2.63
C ASN A 221 23.68 -28.41 1.31
N LEU A 222 24.30 -27.23 1.28
CA LEU A 222 25.12 -26.71 0.18
C LEU A 222 26.61 -26.72 0.57
N ASN A 223 27.48 -27.22 -0.31
CA ASN A 223 28.93 -27.06 -0.13
C ASN A 223 29.35 -25.62 -0.46
N TRP A 224 29.23 -24.73 0.54
CA TRP A 224 29.54 -23.31 0.42
C TRP A 224 30.99 -23.04 -0.03
N LYS A 225 31.97 -23.81 0.47
CA LYS A 225 33.38 -23.61 0.13
C LYS A 225 33.63 -23.82 -1.36
N ASN A 226 33.09 -24.89 -1.94
CA ASN A 226 33.20 -25.17 -3.38
C ASN A 226 32.51 -24.08 -4.21
N MET A 227 31.28 -23.73 -3.84
CA MET A 227 30.50 -22.71 -4.55
C MET A 227 31.19 -21.33 -4.52
N CYS A 228 31.60 -20.86 -3.34
CA CYS A 228 32.28 -19.57 -3.19
C CYS A 228 33.62 -19.54 -3.95
N SER A 229 34.39 -20.63 -3.90
CA SER A 229 35.68 -20.74 -4.60
C SER A 229 35.52 -20.78 -6.14
N ALA A 230 34.34 -21.14 -6.64
CA ALA A 230 34.02 -21.18 -8.06
C ALA A 230 33.44 -19.87 -8.62
N PHE A 231 32.82 -19.04 -7.78
CA PHE A 231 32.19 -17.80 -8.21
C PHE A 231 33.24 -16.69 -8.41
N PRO A 232 33.29 -16.02 -9.58
CA PRO A 232 34.34 -15.03 -9.89
C PRO A 232 34.13 -13.65 -9.24
N GLY A 233 33.08 -13.48 -8.44
CA GLY A 233 32.74 -12.21 -7.79
C GLY A 233 32.38 -12.39 -6.31
N THR A 234 31.48 -11.55 -5.81
CA THR A 234 31.07 -11.53 -4.41
C THR A 234 29.83 -12.38 -4.16
N VAL A 235 29.88 -13.24 -3.15
CA VAL A 235 28.75 -14.04 -2.68
C VAL A 235 28.13 -13.36 -1.45
N ILE A 236 26.81 -13.19 -1.44
CA ILE A 236 26.06 -12.58 -0.33
C ILE A 236 25.04 -13.57 0.21
N SER A 237 24.99 -13.75 1.52
CA SER A 237 23.93 -14.53 2.19
C SER A 237 23.84 -14.16 3.68
N THR A 238 22.80 -14.64 4.36
CA THR A 238 22.59 -14.43 5.81
C THR A 238 23.35 -15.42 6.68
N ARG A 239 23.94 -16.46 6.08
CA ARG A 239 24.65 -17.52 6.79
C ARG A 239 25.95 -16.99 7.40
N GLU A 240 26.28 -17.44 8.61
CA GLU A 240 27.62 -17.21 9.14
C GLU A 240 28.59 -18.20 8.49
N LEU A 241 29.56 -17.67 7.74
CA LEU A 241 30.67 -18.43 7.17
C LEU A 241 31.98 -17.73 7.52
N LYS A 242 32.93 -18.49 8.06
CA LYS A 242 34.26 -18.00 8.41
C LYS A 242 35.24 -18.31 7.29
N GLU A 243 36.23 -17.43 7.11
CA GLU A 243 37.40 -17.66 6.25
C GLU A 243 37.10 -17.88 4.75
N ILE A 244 36.06 -17.22 4.21
CA ILE A 244 35.77 -17.22 2.77
C ILE A 244 36.04 -15.81 2.19
N PRO A 245 37.10 -15.61 1.39
CA PRO A 245 37.55 -14.27 0.97
C PRO A 245 36.54 -13.44 0.18
N ASN A 246 35.68 -14.08 -0.61
CA ASN A 246 34.71 -13.41 -1.48
C ASN A 246 33.27 -13.46 -0.95
N TYR A 247 33.10 -13.64 0.36
CA TYR A 247 31.80 -13.78 1.00
C TYR A 247 31.46 -12.56 1.88
N ILE A 248 30.23 -12.06 1.75
CA ILE A 248 29.66 -11.04 2.63
C ILE A 248 28.47 -11.64 3.35
N GLN A 249 28.59 -11.71 4.68
CA GLN A 249 27.45 -12.00 5.55
C GLN A 249 26.62 -10.73 5.71
N ILE A 250 25.32 -10.85 5.49
CA ILE A 250 24.32 -9.82 5.82
C ILE A 250 23.48 -10.24 7.02
N PRO A 251 22.95 -9.28 7.80
CA PRO A 251 22.06 -9.63 8.91
C PRO A 251 20.72 -10.17 8.38
N PRO A 252 19.99 -11.00 9.15
CA PRO A 252 18.72 -11.60 8.71
C PRO A 252 17.58 -10.60 8.43
N ASP A 253 17.65 -9.41 9.02
CA ASP A 253 16.70 -8.31 8.85
C ASP A 253 17.03 -7.38 7.67
N PHE A 254 18.10 -7.68 6.93
CA PHE A 254 18.47 -6.93 5.74
C PHE A 254 17.35 -6.99 4.68
N ASP A 255 17.15 -5.89 3.95
CA ASP A 255 16.20 -5.84 2.84
C ASP A 255 16.67 -6.71 1.67
N PHE A 256 16.22 -7.97 1.69
CA PHE A 256 16.62 -8.99 0.73
C PHE A 256 16.18 -8.65 -0.70
N SER A 257 15.05 -7.95 -0.87
CA SER A 257 14.58 -7.49 -2.18
C SER A 257 15.55 -6.51 -2.83
N SER A 258 16.21 -5.68 -2.02
CA SER A 258 17.27 -4.77 -2.48
C SER A 258 18.55 -5.53 -2.89
N LEU A 259 18.85 -6.69 -2.30
CA LEU A 259 19.97 -7.53 -2.74
C LEU A 259 19.68 -8.23 -4.07
N ILE A 260 18.48 -8.76 -4.24
CA ILE A 260 18.07 -9.41 -5.51
C ILE A 260 18.24 -8.42 -6.68
N SER A 261 17.87 -7.14 -6.49
CA SER A 261 17.91 -6.14 -7.56
C SER A 261 19.32 -5.73 -8.01
N ILE A 262 20.34 -5.92 -7.16
CA ILE A 262 21.75 -5.66 -7.51
C ILE A 262 22.52 -6.93 -7.91
N SER A 263 21.88 -8.09 -7.81
CA SER A 263 22.51 -9.40 -8.07
C SER A 263 22.48 -9.74 -9.55
N ASP A 264 23.58 -10.28 -10.03
CA ASP A 264 23.67 -10.89 -11.35
C ASP A 264 22.98 -12.27 -11.34
N ILE A 265 23.14 -12.99 -10.22
CA ILE A 265 22.60 -14.33 -10.01
C ILE A 265 21.94 -14.43 -8.64
N LEU A 266 20.76 -15.04 -8.59
CA LEU A 266 20.10 -15.51 -7.37
C LEU A 266 20.14 -17.04 -7.34
N LEU A 267 20.83 -17.61 -6.34
CA LEU A 267 20.78 -19.03 -6.01
C LEU A 267 19.75 -19.27 -4.89
N THR A 268 18.72 -20.08 -5.17
CA THR A 268 17.62 -20.27 -4.23
C THR A 268 16.92 -21.63 -4.36
N LYS A 269 15.88 -21.86 -3.56
CA LYS A 269 14.87 -22.90 -3.79
C LYS A 269 13.65 -22.29 -4.48
N PRO A 270 12.81 -23.06 -5.20
CA PRO A 270 11.56 -22.53 -5.72
C PRO A 270 10.67 -21.97 -4.59
N GLY A 271 10.29 -20.71 -4.76
CA GLY A 271 9.35 -20.03 -3.89
C GLY A 271 8.81 -18.79 -4.59
N TYR A 272 7.51 -18.53 -4.43
CA TYR A 272 6.85 -17.42 -5.13
C TYR A 272 7.59 -16.08 -4.96
N GLY A 273 7.93 -15.69 -3.73
CA GLY A 273 8.63 -14.42 -3.46
C GLY A 273 9.95 -14.30 -4.22
N SER A 274 10.88 -15.23 -4.00
CA SER A 274 12.20 -15.24 -4.65
C SER A 274 12.10 -15.28 -6.17
N PHE A 275 11.22 -16.13 -6.73
CA PHE A 275 11.03 -16.20 -8.18
C PHE A 275 10.43 -14.91 -8.72
N ALA A 276 9.36 -14.39 -8.11
CA ALA A 276 8.70 -13.18 -8.55
C ALA A 276 9.65 -11.96 -8.52
N GLU A 277 10.43 -11.82 -7.45
CA GLU A 277 11.39 -10.72 -7.29
C GLU A 277 12.57 -10.83 -8.27
N ALA A 278 13.05 -12.03 -8.58
CA ALA A 278 14.11 -12.23 -9.57
C ALA A 278 13.61 -11.98 -11.01
N ILE A 279 12.47 -12.55 -11.40
CA ILE A 279 11.97 -12.41 -12.78
C ILE A 279 11.53 -10.97 -13.10
N GLN A 280 11.10 -10.19 -12.10
CA GLN A 280 10.82 -8.76 -12.30
C GLN A 280 12.07 -7.90 -12.36
N SER A 281 13.18 -8.35 -11.76
CA SER A 281 14.45 -7.63 -11.76
C SER A 281 15.33 -8.04 -12.94
N GLY A 282 14.98 -9.14 -13.63
CA GLY A 282 15.79 -9.71 -14.71
C GLY A 282 17.02 -10.48 -14.22
N THR A 283 17.06 -10.79 -12.92
CA THR A 283 18.15 -11.51 -12.23
C THR A 283 18.19 -12.98 -12.66
N PHE A 284 19.38 -13.49 -12.97
CA PHE A 284 19.52 -14.88 -13.39
C PHE A 284 19.21 -15.84 -12.23
N LEU A 285 18.31 -16.79 -12.44
CA LEU A 285 17.87 -17.74 -11.43
C LEU A 285 18.67 -19.05 -11.51
N ILE A 286 19.35 -19.42 -10.45
CA ILE A 286 19.79 -20.80 -10.23
C ILE A 286 18.95 -21.36 -9.10
N TYR A 287 18.32 -22.51 -9.28
CA TYR A 287 17.47 -23.06 -8.24
C TYR A 287 17.55 -24.57 -8.09
N TYR A 288 17.37 -25.03 -6.85
CA TYR A 288 17.28 -26.45 -6.52
C TYR A 288 15.90 -26.77 -5.91
N PRO A 289 15.07 -27.61 -6.56
CA PRO A 289 13.74 -27.94 -6.06
C PRO A 289 13.76 -28.77 -4.78
N ARG A 290 12.77 -28.54 -3.91
CA ARG A 290 12.52 -29.41 -2.74
C ARG A 290 11.88 -30.72 -3.18
N LYS A 291 12.30 -31.82 -2.57
CA LYS A 291 11.68 -33.13 -2.79
C LYS A 291 10.29 -33.17 -2.16
N ASP A 292 9.33 -33.77 -2.87
CA ASP A 292 7.97 -34.03 -2.39
C ASP A 292 7.17 -32.80 -1.92
N TYR A 293 7.55 -31.58 -2.34
CA TYR A 293 6.81 -30.37 -2.01
C TYR A 293 5.86 -29.95 -3.15
N PRO A 294 4.53 -29.91 -2.94
CA PRO A 294 3.58 -29.75 -4.05
C PRO A 294 3.65 -28.42 -4.80
N GLU A 295 4.12 -27.34 -4.15
CA GLU A 295 4.24 -26.02 -4.78
C GLU A 295 5.28 -25.99 -5.91
N GLU A 296 6.31 -26.84 -5.83
CA GLU A 296 7.48 -26.85 -6.71
C GLU A 296 7.09 -27.00 -8.19
N GLU A 297 6.22 -27.95 -8.50
CA GLU A 297 5.76 -28.23 -9.87
C GLU A 297 5.16 -26.99 -10.52
N VAL A 298 4.33 -26.26 -9.75
CA VAL A 298 3.57 -25.12 -10.24
C VAL A 298 4.48 -23.91 -10.44
N LEU A 299 5.43 -23.69 -9.53
CA LEU A 299 6.41 -22.60 -9.63
C LEU A 299 7.37 -22.80 -10.81
N ILE A 300 7.94 -23.99 -10.94
CA ILE A 300 8.89 -24.34 -12.02
C ILE A 300 8.20 -24.21 -13.39
N LYS A 301 6.98 -24.74 -13.52
CA LYS A 301 6.17 -24.57 -14.73
C LYS A 301 5.86 -23.09 -14.98
N GLY A 302 5.58 -22.33 -13.93
CA GLY A 302 5.29 -20.89 -13.98
C GLY A 302 6.43 -20.06 -14.58
N ILE A 303 7.69 -20.42 -14.32
CA ILE A 303 8.88 -19.75 -14.88
C ILE A 303 9.40 -20.38 -16.17
N SER A 304 8.70 -21.34 -16.77
CA SER A 304 9.13 -22.01 -18.01
C SER A 304 9.52 -21.04 -19.12
N SER A 305 8.74 -19.95 -19.30
CA SER A 305 8.97 -18.90 -20.30
C SER A 305 10.01 -17.84 -19.92
N TYR A 306 10.63 -17.94 -18.74
CA TYR A 306 11.69 -17.05 -18.27
C TYR A 306 13.06 -17.66 -18.63
N PRO A 307 13.83 -17.10 -19.56
CA PRO A 307 15.00 -17.79 -20.11
C PRO A 307 16.26 -17.71 -19.23
N GLN A 308 16.36 -16.71 -18.34
CA GLN A 308 17.53 -16.55 -17.45
C GLN A 308 17.45 -17.48 -16.24
N LYS A 309 17.40 -18.79 -16.47
CA LYS A 309 17.27 -19.78 -15.38
C LYS A 309 18.04 -21.08 -15.63
N ILE A 310 18.54 -21.68 -14.55
CA ILE A 310 19.11 -23.03 -14.51
C ILE A 310 18.52 -23.76 -13.30
N GLN A 311 18.02 -24.97 -13.52
CA GLN A 311 17.68 -25.89 -12.44
C GLN A 311 18.91 -26.74 -12.11
N LEU A 312 19.29 -26.78 -10.84
CA LEU A 312 20.38 -27.63 -10.35
C LEU A 312 19.94 -29.09 -10.29
N PRO A 313 20.79 -30.03 -10.75
CA PRO A 313 20.54 -31.46 -10.55
C PRO A 313 20.78 -31.86 -9.08
N GLU A 314 21.74 -31.24 -8.41
CA GLU A 314 22.10 -31.44 -7.01
C GLU A 314 22.79 -30.19 -6.44
N LEU A 315 22.90 -30.12 -5.11
CA LEU A 315 23.54 -28.99 -4.41
C LEU A 315 25.06 -29.16 -4.20
N ASN A 316 25.57 -30.39 -4.23
CA ASN A 316 26.95 -30.71 -3.86
C ASN A 316 27.87 -30.88 -5.08
N LEU A 317 27.88 -29.89 -5.95
CA LEU A 317 28.74 -29.88 -7.14
C LEU A 317 30.21 -29.64 -6.78
N SER A 318 31.11 -30.16 -7.64
CA SER A 318 32.52 -29.84 -7.63
C SER A 318 32.78 -28.37 -8.01
N VAL A 319 33.98 -27.86 -7.69
CA VAL A 319 34.40 -26.50 -8.07
C VAL A 319 34.33 -26.30 -9.59
N SER A 320 34.68 -27.32 -10.38
CA SER A 320 34.67 -27.24 -11.86
C SER A 320 33.24 -27.12 -12.41
N GLU A 321 32.31 -27.88 -11.85
CA GLU A 321 30.89 -27.83 -12.25
C GLU A 321 30.26 -26.49 -11.89
N TRP A 322 30.54 -25.96 -10.69
CA TRP A 322 30.10 -24.62 -10.30
C TRP A 322 30.68 -23.55 -11.23
N LYS A 323 31.97 -23.62 -11.60
CA LYS A 323 32.59 -22.67 -12.52
C LYS A 323 31.89 -22.66 -13.88
N ASN A 324 31.61 -23.83 -14.44
CA ASN A 324 30.89 -23.94 -15.70
C ASN A 324 29.48 -23.33 -15.60
N LEU A 325 28.76 -23.63 -14.52
CA LEU A 325 27.41 -23.13 -14.30
C LEU A 325 27.37 -21.60 -14.15
N PHE A 326 28.27 -21.03 -13.34
CA PHE A 326 28.37 -19.58 -13.19
C PHE A 326 28.82 -18.90 -14.47
N HIS A 327 29.75 -19.52 -15.23
CA HIS A 327 30.13 -19.01 -16.54
C HIS A 327 28.91 -18.93 -17.45
N THR A 328 28.12 -20.01 -17.59
CA THR A 328 26.89 -20.02 -18.40
C THR A 328 25.89 -18.94 -17.97
N ALA A 329 25.70 -18.74 -16.66
CA ALA A 329 24.78 -17.74 -16.14
C ALA A 329 25.27 -16.29 -16.41
N LEU A 330 26.54 -16.01 -16.17
CA LEU A 330 27.13 -14.68 -16.34
C LEU A 330 27.30 -14.30 -17.81
N THR A 331 27.55 -15.27 -18.70
CA THR A 331 27.70 -15.04 -20.15
C THR A 331 26.40 -15.27 -20.93
N PHE A 332 25.27 -15.43 -20.25
CA PHE A 332 23.97 -15.65 -20.89
C PHE A 332 23.69 -14.61 -21.97
N SER A 333 23.65 -15.07 -23.21
CA SER A 333 23.48 -14.26 -24.43
C SER A 333 22.08 -14.33 -25.03
N GLY A 334 21.17 -15.10 -24.42
CA GLY A 334 19.79 -15.20 -24.86
C GLY A 334 18.99 -13.91 -24.62
N GLN A 335 17.78 -13.84 -25.20
CA GLN A 335 16.91 -12.68 -25.00
C GLN A 335 16.52 -12.55 -23.53
N ARG A 336 17.06 -11.52 -22.85
CA ARG A 336 16.70 -11.23 -21.46
C ARG A 336 15.24 -10.82 -21.37
N LYS A 337 14.49 -11.50 -20.50
CA LYS A 337 13.10 -11.18 -20.19
C LYS A 337 13.01 -10.49 -18.84
N ILE A 338 12.17 -9.47 -18.73
CA ILE A 338 11.78 -8.82 -17.48
C ILE A 338 10.27 -8.89 -17.37
N ILE A 339 9.75 -9.43 -16.26
CA ILE A 339 8.32 -9.52 -16.02
C ILE A 339 7.87 -8.27 -15.26
N PRO A 340 6.96 -7.45 -15.80
CA PRO A 340 6.59 -6.20 -15.14
C PRO A 340 5.88 -6.46 -13.81
N ASN A 341 6.26 -5.71 -12.78
CA ASN A 341 5.53 -5.63 -11.53
C ASN A 341 4.11 -5.09 -11.77
N ARG A 342 3.12 -5.64 -11.08
CA ARG A 342 1.70 -5.29 -11.23
C ARG A 342 0.99 -5.00 -9.90
N ASN A 343 1.73 -4.62 -8.86
CA ASN A 343 1.18 -4.41 -7.51
C ASN A 343 -0.02 -3.45 -7.54
N LYS A 344 0.14 -2.28 -8.18
CA LYS A 344 -0.92 -1.29 -8.33
C LYS A 344 -2.15 -1.86 -9.04
N GLN A 345 -1.96 -2.56 -10.16
CA GLN A 345 -3.06 -3.13 -10.92
C GLN A 345 -3.81 -4.21 -10.11
N VAL A 346 -3.09 -4.99 -9.30
CA VAL A 346 -3.66 -5.95 -8.36
C VAL A 346 -4.51 -5.22 -7.31
N ALA A 347 -3.96 -4.19 -6.65
CA ALA A 347 -4.69 -3.38 -5.67
C ALA A 347 -5.94 -2.71 -6.26
N SER A 348 -5.82 -2.09 -7.44
CA SER A 348 -6.96 -1.46 -8.14
C SER A 348 -8.06 -2.48 -8.49
N LEU A 349 -7.70 -3.70 -8.89
CA LEU A 349 -8.67 -4.75 -9.20
C LEU A 349 -9.41 -5.21 -7.93
N ILE A 350 -8.68 -5.41 -6.83
CA ILE A 350 -9.27 -5.76 -5.53
C ILE A 350 -10.25 -4.67 -5.09
N LEU A 351 -9.82 -3.41 -5.15
CA LEU A 351 -10.67 -2.27 -4.78
C LEU A 351 -11.91 -2.18 -5.68
N GLN A 352 -11.76 -2.41 -6.99
CA GLN A 352 -12.89 -2.45 -7.91
C GLN A 352 -13.90 -3.53 -7.51
N ARG A 353 -13.45 -4.76 -7.20
CA ARG A 353 -14.36 -5.84 -6.79
C ARG A 353 -15.04 -5.58 -5.46
N TYR A 354 -14.34 -4.95 -4.51
CA TYR A 354 -14.96 -4.50 -3.27
C TYR A 354 -16.09 -3.50 -3.55
N ILE A 355 -15.83 -2.48 -4.40
CA ILE A 355 -16.86 -1.50 -4.73
C ILE A 355 -18.04 -2.12 -5.47
N GLU A 356 -17.81 -3.03 -6.42
CA GLU A 356 -18.88 -3.73 -7.14
C GLU A 356 -19.72 -4.62 -6.20
N LEU A 357 -19.08 -5.30 -5.25
CA LEU A 357 -19.77 -6.16 -4.30
C LEU A 357 -20.76 -5.37 -3.41
N HIS A 358 -20.36 -4.19 -2.93
CA HIS A 358 -21.15 -3.40 -1.98
C HIS A 358 -22.02 -2.31 -2.62
N TYR A 359 -21.62 -1.81 -3.79
CA TYR A 359 -22.18 -0.59 -4.37
C TYR A 359 -22.59 -0.73 -5.85
N SER A 360 -22.65 -1.94 -6.42
CA SER A 360 -23.05 -2.15 -7.82
C SER A 360 -24.39 -1.55 -8.21
N GLN A 361 -25.36 -1.51 -7.29
CA GLN A 361 -26.69 -0.92 -7.51
C GLN A 361 -26.76 0.56 -7.13
N LYS A 362 -25.64 1.18 -6.78
CA LYS A 362 -25.56 2.56 -6.29
C LYS A 362 -24.95 3.46 -7.34
N LYS A 363 -25.41 4.72 -7.36
CA LYS A 363 -24.78 5.76 -8.18
C LYS A 363 -23.60 6.36 -7.43
N LEU A 364 -22.39 6.06 -7.88
CA LEU A 364 -21.17 6.56 -7.28
C LEU A 364 -20.58 7.76 -8.03
N ASN A 365 -20.01 8.70 -7.28
CA ASN A 365 -19.26 9.83 -7.81
C ASN A 365 -17.85 9.85 -7.20
N SER A 366 -16.84 9.92 -8.05
CA SER A 366 -15.44 10.14 -7.67
C SER A 366 -15.13 11.62 -7.83
N ILE A 367 -14.92 12.30 -6.71
CA ILE A 367 -14.67 13.74 -6.66
C ILE A 367 -13.18 13.98 -6.40
N PHE A 368 -12.53 14.70 -7.30
CA PHE A 368 -11.13 15.09 -7.22
C PHE A 368 -11.04 16.60 -7.05
N ASP A 369 -10.82 17.06 -5.83
CA ASP A 369 -10.60 18.48 -5.52
C ASP A 369 -9.10 18.81 -5.66
N ILE A 370 -8.76 19.59 -6.69
CA ILE A 370 -7.40 20.02 -6.99
C ILE A 370 -7.17 21.46 -6.51
N GLY A 371 -6.50 21.54 -5.35
CA GLY A 371 -6.06 22.79 -4.77
C GLY A 371 -4.63 23.17 -5.17
N SER A 372 -4.11 24.18 -4.47
CA SER A 372 -2.78 24.73 -4.78
C SER A 372 -1.61 23.87 -4.28
N ASN A 373 -1.85 22.99 -3.32
CA ASN A 373 -0.80 22.15 -2.72
C ASN A 373 -1.14 20.66 -2.73
N ASN A 374 -2.42 20.30 -2.65
CA ASN A 374 -2.89 18.91 -2.57
C ASN A 374 -3.98 18.66 -3.61
N LEU A 375 -4.16 17.39 -3.95
CA LEU A 375 -5.39 16.86 -4.54
C LEU A 375 -6.07 16.04 -3.44
N ASN A 376 -7.32 16.38 -3.14
CA ASN A 376 -8.20 15.62 -2.26
C ASN A 376 -9.14 14.75 -3.09
N TYR A 377 -9.44 13.57 -2.58
CA TYR A 377 -10.31 12.59 -3.22
C TYR A 377 -11.42 12.15 -2.29
N ALA A 378 -12.62 12.05 -2.82
CA ALA A 378 -13.75 11.40 -2.16
C ALA A 378 -14.53 10.52 -3.15
N LEU A 379 -14.74 9.26 -2.79
CA LEU A 379 -15.71 8.39 -3.42
C LEU A 379 -17.02 8.49 -2.65
N CYS A 380 -18.09 8.96 -3.29
CA CYS A 380 -19.37 9.21 -2.63
C CYS A 380 -20.50 8.42 -3.29
N GLU A 381 -21.40 7.87 -2.47
CA GLU A 381 -22.72 7.44 -2.93
C GLU A 381 -23.61 8.69 -3.09
N ALA A 382 -24.30 8.80 -4.23
CA ALA A 382 -25.21 9.91 -4.48
C ALA A 382 -26.30 10.00 -3.41
N GLY A 383 -26.48 11.19 -2.84
CA GLY A 383 -27.46 11.43 -1.77
C GLY A 383 -26.99 11.06 -0.36
N LYS A 384 -25.74 10.59 -0.19
CA LYS A 384 -25.12 10.38 1.12
C LYS A 384 -24.09 11.46 1.41
N SER A 385 -24.09 11.97 2.64
CA SER A 385 -23.11 12.97 3.11
C SER A 385 -21.77 12.35 3.49
N VAL A 386 -21.77 11.08 3.92
CA VAL A 386 -20.55 10.36 4.31
C VAL A 386 -19.92 9.70 3.08
N PRO A 387 -18.65 9.98 2.76
CA PRO A 387 -17.97 9.33 1.66
C PRO A 387 -17.68 7.86 1.98
N VAL A 388 -17.77 7.01 0.96
CA VAL A 388 -17.33 5.61 1.01
C VAL A 388 -15.83 5.54 1.29
N HIS A 389 -15.06 6.38 0.60
CA HIS A 389 -13.62 6.44 0.76
C HIS A 389 -13.10 7.85 0.54
N THR A 390 -12.00 8.19 1.21
CA THR A 390 -11.32 9.49 1.10
C THR A 390 -9.83 9.25 1.03
N ALA A 391 -9.14 10.00 0.17
CA ALA A 391 -7.69 9.96 0.07
C ALA A 391 -7.14 11.32 -0.35
N GLN A 392 -5.83 11.51 -0.25
CA GLN A 392 -5.16 12.73 -0.65
C GLN A 392 -3.75 12.46 -1.16
N ILE A 393 -3.31 13.32 -2.09
CA ILE A 393 -1.90 13.37 -2.49
C ILE A 393 -1.40 14.80 -2.52
N LYS A 394 -0.11 14.95 -2.21
CA LYS A 394 0.57 16.24 -2.28
C LYS A 394 1.08 16.49 -3.70
N THR A 395 0.45 17.42 -4.40
CA THR A 395 0.82 17.76 -5.78
C THR A 395 1.84 18.89 -5.85
N GLY A 396 1.78 19.82 -4.89
CA GLY A 396 2.68 20.96 -4.76
C GLY A 396 2.69 21.89 -5.96
N ILE A 397 1.61 21.94 -6.76
CA ILE A 397 1.59 22.68 -8.03
C ILE A 397 1.83 24.18 -7.84
N GLY A 398 1.35 24.75 -6.74
CA GLY A 398 1.47 26.16 -6.40
C GLY A 398 2.69 26.55 -5.57
N ARG A 399 3.67 25.66 -5.37
CA ARG A 399 4.84 25.96 -4.50
C ARG A 399 5.84 26.94 -5.11
N GLU A 400 6.00 26.92 -6.44
CA GLU A 400 7.02 27.72 -7.16
C GLU A 400 6.38 28.70 -8.14
N TYR A 401 5.24 29.27 -7.77
CA TYR A 401 4.49 30.16 -8.64
C TYR A 401 5.14 31.55 -8.76
N LYS A 402 5.03 32.15 -9.95
CA LYS A 402 5.39 33.55 -10.21
C LYS A 402 4.17 34.34 -10.63
N ILE A 403 4.11 35.62 -10.26
CA ILE A 403 3.10 36.53 -10.75
C ILE A 403 3.73 37.34 -11.88
N VAL A 404 3.16 37.28 -13.09
CA VAL A 404 3.62 38.02 -14.26
C VAL A 404 2.44 38.73 -14.88
N LYS A 405 2.48 40.07 -14.90
CA LYS A 405 1.38 40.93 -15.38
C LYS A 405 0.02 40.56 -14.77
N GLY A 406 -0.02 40.36 -13.45
CA GLY A 406 -1.24 40.00 -12.71
C GLY A 406 -1.70 38.54 -12.87
N THR A 407 -1.01 37.71 -13.66
CA THR A 407 -1.36 36.29 -13.86
C THR A 407 -0.38 35.36 -13.15
N VAL A 408 -0.90 34.26 -12.61
CA VAL A 408 -0.06 33.22 -12.01
C VAL A 408 0.53 32.32 -13.09
N ARG A 409 1.86 32.21 -13.10
CA ARG A 409 2.64 31.36 -14.00
C ARG A 409 3.28 30.21 -13.23
N ILE A 410 3.21 29.02 -13.82
CA ILE A 410 3.73 27.78 -13.26
C ILE A 410 4.76 27.20 -14.23
N LYS A 411 5.89 26.72 -13.70
CA LYS A 411 6.94 26.08 -14.50
C LYS A 411 6.38 24.81 -15.19
N ARG A 412 6.84 24.53 -16.41
CA ARG A 412 6.39 23.37 -17.19
C ARG A 412 6.70 22.05 -16.47
N GLU A 413 7.84 21.99 -15.80
CA GLU A 413 8.31 20.85 -15.01
C GLU A 413 7.36 20.56 -13.85
N ALA A 414 6.83 21.60 -13.18
CA ALA A 414 5.86 21.45 -12.10
C ALA A 414 4.51 20.90 -12.62
N ILE A 415 4.06 21.34 -13.80
CA ILE A 415 2.86 20.78 -14.45
C ILE A 415 3.08 19.32 -14.88
N LYS A 416 4.26 18.99 -15.42
CA LYS A 416 4.62 17.61 -15.78
C LYS A 416 4.61 16.70 -14.54
N ARG A 417 5.20 17.15 -13.44
CA ARG A 417 5.18 16.45 -12.14
C ARG A 417 3.75 16.28 -11.63
N PHE A 418 2.93 17.32 -11.66
CA PHE A 418 1.50 17.25 -11.29
C PHE A 418 0.78 16.17 -12.10
N LYS A 419 0.90 16.18 -13.43
CA LYS A 419 0.25 15.18 -14.30
C LYS A 419 0.73 13.76 -14.00
N SER A 420 2.00 13.57 -13.67
CA SER A 420 2.56 12.27 -13.28
C SER A 420 1.95 11.77 -11.97
N LEU A 421 1.99 12.59 -10.91
CA LEU A 421 1.43 12.25 -9.59
C LEU A 421 -0.07 11.96 -9.68
N VAL A 422 -0.83 12.82 -10.34
CA VAL A 422 -2.28 12.62 -10.52
C VAL A 422 -2.57 11.40 -11.37
N SER A 423 -1.78 11.11 -12.42
CA SER A 423 -1.97 9.87 -13.19
C SER A 423 -1.75 8.61 -12.35
N ASN A 424 -0.73 8.63 -11.49
CA ASN A 424 -0.42 7.52 -10.62
C ASN A 424 -1.52 7.26 -9.59
N PHE A 425 -2.20 8.32 -9.13
CA PHE A 425 -3.33 8.25 -8.21
C PHE A 425 -4.63 7.84 -8.91
N MET A 426 -4.94 8.43 -10.07
CA MET A 426 -6.11 8.08 -10.87
C MET A 426 -6.13 6.60 -11.29
N ALA A 427 -4.97 5.95 -11.37
CA ALA A 427 -4.88 4.53 -11.70
C ALA A 427 -5.57 3.60 -10.67
N TYR A 428 -5.80 4.07 -9.44
CA TYR A 428 -6.61 3.36 -8.44
C TYR A 428 -8.12 3.49 -8.72
N ASP A 429 -8.57 4.67 -9.14
CA ASP A 429 -9.99 4.96 -9.37
C ASP A 429 -10.48 4.68 -10.80
N GLN A 430 -9.58 4.58 -11.78
CA GLN A 430 -9.94 4.54 -13.21
C GLN A 430 -10.96 3.44 -13.56
N ASN A 431 -10.91 2.31 -12.86
CA ASN A 431 -11.80 1.16 -13.07
C ASN A 431 -12.94 1.08 -12.05
N ILE A 432 -13.00 2.00 -11.07
CA ILE A 432 -14.15 2.11 -10.17
C ILE A 432 -15.36 2.58 -11.01
N PRO A 433 -16.52 1.90 -10.93
CA PRO A 433 -17.72 2.26 -11.69
C PRO A 433 -18.38 3.52 -11.10
N SER A 434 -17.78 4.67 -11.34
CA SER A 434 -18.22 5.97 -10.82
C SER A 434 -18.20 7.05 -11.91
N SER A 435 -19.04 8.08 -11.71
CA SER A 435 -18.91 9.34 -12.46
C SER A 435 -17.77 10.16 -11.86
N LYS A 436 -16.80 10.57 -12.70
CA LYS A 436 -15.60 11.27 -12.24
C LYS A 436 -15.74 12.78 -12.42
N PHE A 437 -15.49 13.54 -11.37
CA PHE A 437 -15.56 15.01 -11.36
C PHE A 437 -14.28 15.59 -10.79
N VAL A 438 -13.74 16.61 -11.46
CA VAL A 438 -12.58 17.36 -10.99
C VAL A 438 -13.04 18.76 -10.64
N ILE A 439 -12.82 19.18 -9.41
CA ILE A 439 -13.13 20.50 -8.89
C ILE A 439 -11.81 21.22 -8.71
N ALA A 440 -11.66 22.41 -9.29
CA ALA A 440 -10.43 23.19 -9.18
C ALA A 440 -10.65 24.51 -8.45
N THR A 441 -9.72 24.86 -7.56
CA THR A 441 -9.82 26.02 -6.66
C THR A 441 -8.58 26.92 -6.69
N GLY A 442 -8.65 28.05 -6.01
CA GLY A 442 -7.51 28.94 -5.71
C GLY A 442 -6.64 29.28 -6.92
N ILE A 443 -5.41 28.73 -6.95
CA ILE A 443 -4.40 28.99 -7.98
C ILE A 443 -4.89 28.72 -9.41
N HIS A 444 -5.82 27.78 -9.59
CA HIS A 444 -6.36 27.46 -10.92
C HIS A 444 -7.19 28.63 -11.49
N ARG A 445 -7.84 29.43 -10.64
CA ARG A 445 -8.57 30.64 -11.07
C ARG A 445 -7.62 31.69 -11.64
N GLN A 446 -6.43 31.80 -11.05
CA GLN A 446 -5.46 32.84 -11.37
C GLN A 446 -4.46 32.44 -12.47
N SER A 447 -4.55 31.22 -13.01
CA SER A 447 -3.59 30.70 -14.00
C SER A 447 -4.28 30.09 -15.23
N PRO A 448 -4.29 30.79 -16.38
CA PRO A 448 -4.78 30.24 -17.64
C PRO A 448 -4.06 28.95 -18.05
N GLN A 449 -2.78 28.80 -17.70
CA GLN A 449 -2.00 27.58 -17.95
C GLN A 449 -2.57 26.36 -17.21
N LEU A 450 -3.09 26.56 -16.00
CA LEU A 450 -3.69 25.49 -15.21
C LEU A 450 -5.11 25.17 -15.67
N GLN A 451 -5.85 26.14 -16.20
CA GLN A 451 -7.20 25.92 -16.74
C GLN A 451 -7.18 24.97 -17.96
N GLN A 452 -6.07 24.94 -18.72
CA GLN A 452 -5.85 23.97 -19.80
C GLN A 452 -5.74 22.51 -19.31
N LEU A 453 -5.63 22.26 -18.00
CA LEU A 453 -5.70 20.89 -17.46
C LEU A 453 -7.08 20.28 -17.63
N SER A 454 -8.13 21.08 -17.82
CA SER A 454 -9.49 20.61 -18.11
C SER A 454 -9.53 19.64 -19.30
N GLU A 455 -8.87 19.98 -20.41
CA GLU A 455 -8.77 19.10 -21.57
C GLU A 455 -8.06 17.79 -21.25
N TRP A 456 -6.99 17.85 -20.47
CA TRP A 456 -6.23 16.67 -20.08
C TRP A 456 -7.07 15.72 -19.21
N PHE A 457 -7.83 16.25 -18.25
CA PHE A 457 -8.76 15.46 -17.44
C PHE A 457 -9.91 14.88 -18.24
N ASN A 458 -10.55 15.69 -19.10
CA ASN A 458 -11.65 15.23 -19.94
C ASN A 458 -11.19 14.14 -20.93
N LYS A 459 -10.09 14.37 -21.67
CA LYS A 459 -9.60 13.45 -22.71
C LYS A 459 -8.99 12.17 -22.13
N LYS A 460 -8.15 12.28 -21.10
CA LYS A 460 -7.42 11.11 -20.56
C LYS A 460 -8.25 10.31 -19.56
N TRP A 461 -9.03 10.97 -18.71
CA TRP A 461 -9.67 10.34 -17.55
C TRP A 461 -11.20 10.32 -17.61
N LYS A 462 -11.79 10.92 -18.66
CA LYS A 462 -13.24 11.11 -18.79
C LYS A 462 -13.84 11.79 -17.54
N ALA A 463 -13.05 12.64 -16.90
CA ALA A 463 -13.40 13.29 -15.64
C ALA A 463 -13.84 14.73 -15.90
N LYS A 464 -15.07 15.08 -15.52
CA LYS A 464 -15.67 16.38 -15.78
C LYS A 464 -14.99 17.45 -14.94
N TYR A 465 -14.24 18.35 -15.59
CA TYR A 465 -13.55 19.44 -14.93
C TYR A 465 -14.44 20.66 -14.72
N ARG A 466 -14.47 21.21 -13.51
CA ARG A 466 -15.13 22.47 -13.16
C ARG A 466 -14.18 23.34 -12.33
N LEU A 467 -13.97 24.57 -12.78
CA LEU A 467 -13.31 25.60 -12.00
C LEU A 467 -14.35 26.30 -11.12
N LEU A 468 -14.18 26.25 -9.80
CA LEU A 468 -15.11 26.92 -8.88
C LEU A 468 -14.85 28.43 -8.83
N LYS A 469 -15.95 29.19 -8.86
CA LYS A 469 -15.96 30.60 -8.48
C LYS A 469 -15.79 30.73 -6.97
N GLU A 470 -15.32 31.89 -6.51
CA GLU A 470 -15.04 32.11 -5.08
C GLU A 470 -16.29 31.95 -4.20
N GLY A 471 -17.44 32.46 -4.64
CA GLY A 471 -18.70 32.30 -3.89
C GLY A 471 -19.24 30.88 -3.85
N GLU A 472 -18.83 30.01 -4.79
CA GLU A 472 -19.21 28.58 -4.81
C GLU A 472 -18.36 27.78 -3.82
N GLU A 473 -17.06 28.09 -3.73
CA GLU A 473 -16.15 27.45 -2.76
C GLU A 473 -16.60 27.72 -1.32
N ALA A 474 -16.96 28.98 -1.00
CA ALA A 474 -17.52 29.35 0.29
C ALA A 474 -18.85 28.64 0.60
N GLU A 475 -19.71 28.46 -0.41
CA GLU A 475 -20.98 27.75 -0.25
C GLU A 475 -20.80 26.26 0.01
N LEU A 476 -19.84 25.61 -0.66
CA LEU A 476 -19.51 24.21 -0.38
C LEU A 476 -18.93 24.04 1.03
N ALA A 477 -18.09 24.98 1.49
CA ALA A 477 -17.58 24.98 2.86
C ALA A 477 -18.73 25.12 3.88
N TYR A 478 -19.71 25.98 3.61
CA TYR A 478 -20.93 26.08 4.42
C TYR A 478 -21.70 24.76 4.47
N LEU A 479 -21.99 24.16 3.30
CA LEU A 479 -22.75 22.91 3.22
C LEU A 479 -22.05 21.75 3.94
N ALA A 480 -20.72 21.75 3.99
CA ALA A 480 -19.94 20.73 4.71
C ALA A 480 -19.94 20.93 6.24
N ALA A 481 -20.26 22.14 6.72
CA ALA A 481 -20.18 22.51 8.14
C ALA A 481 -21.53 22.75 8.80
N LYS A 482 -22.60 23.03 8.04
CA LYS A 482 -23.90 23.44 8.57
C LYS A 482 -24.49 22.47 9.61
N ASP A 483 -24.28 21.17 9.41
CA ASP A 483 -24.83 20.14 10.30
C ASP A 483 -24.07 20.06 11.65
N LEU A 484 -22.94 20.77 11.77
CA LEU A 484 -22.19 20.92 13.02
C LEU A 484 -22.63 22.16 13.83
N ILE A 485 -23.45 23.04 13.25
CA ILE A 485 -23.99 24.22 13.93
C ILE A 485 -25.19 23.78 14.76
N PRO A 486 -25.17 23.89 16.10
CA PRO A 486 -26.33 23.56 16.91
C PRO A 486 -27.50 24.49 16.62
N ASP A 487 -28.71 23.97 16.83
CA ASP A 487 -29.94 24.76 16.67
C ASP A 487 -29.86 26.10 17.42
N LYS A 488 -30.29 27.16 16.74
CA LYS A 488 -30.31 28.54 17.25
C LYS A 488 -28.95 29.14 17.60
N GLN A 489 -27.84 28.55 17.13
CA GLN A 489 -26.51 29.13 17.28
C GLN A 489 -25.98 29.72 15.99
N SER A 490 -25.16 30.75 16.14
CA SER A 490 -24.45 31.41 15.06
C SER A 490 -23.03 30.86 14.93
N ALA A 491 -22.51 30.80 13.70
CA ALA A 491 -21.17 30.27 13.45
C ALA A 491 -20.41 31.08 12.39
N ILE A 492 -19.10 31.21 12.57
CA ILE A 492 -18.17 31.61 11.51
C ILE A 492 -17.45 30.36 11.01
N ILE A 493 -17.62 30.06 9.74
CA ILE A 493 -16.95 28.95 9.08
C ILE A 493 -15.73 29.50 8.34
N ILE A 494 -14.58 28.86 8.53
CA ILE A 494 -13.31 29.29 7.95
C ILE A 494 -12.67 28.14 7.18
N ASP A 495 -12.44 28.32 5.89
CA ASP A 495 -11.65 27.40 5.06
C ASP A 495 -10.33 28.08 4.66
N ILE A 496 -9.23 27.59 5.21
CA ILE A 496 -7.89 28.13 4.97
C ILE A 496 -7.20 27.31 3.88
N GLY A 497 -7.25 27.83 2.67
CA GLY A 497 -6.60 27.28 1.49
C GLY A 497 -5.15 27.73 1.29
N GLY A 498 -4.57 27.30 0.18
CA GLY A 498 -3.21 27.70 -0.22
C GLY A 498 -3.12 29.12 -0.77
N PHE A 499 -4.14 29.57 -1.51
CA PHE A 499 -4.16 30.85 -2.23
C PHE A 499 -5.24 31.83 -1.76
N SER A 500 -6.24 31.33 -1.05
CA SER A 500 -7.36 32.10 -0.52
C SER A 500 -7.79 31.53 0.83
N THR A 501 -8.53 32.35 1.56
CA THR A 501 -9.25 31.93 2.76
C THR A 501 -10.70 32.35 2.59
N GLN A 502 -11.62 31.43 2.82
CA GLN A 502 -13.05 31.68 2.78
C GLN A 502 -13.57 31.86 4.20
N PHE A 503 -14.42 32.86 4.39
CA PHE A 503 -15.16 33.11 5.62
C PHE A 503 -16.64 33.10 5.32
N ILE A 504 -17.41 32.37 6.13
CA ILE A 504 -18.86 32.32 6.01
C ILE A 504 -19.46 32.58 7.39
N TYR A 505 -20.28 33.60 7.50
CA TYR A 505 -21.08 33.84 8.69
C TYR A 505 -22.48 33.28 8.48
N SER A 506 -22.91 32.46 9.44
CA SER A 506 -24.22 31.82 9.46
C SER A 506 -24.96 32.22 10.74
N GLU A 507 -26.10 32.87 10.57
CA GLU A 507 -27.04 33.14 11.66
C GLU A 507 -28.16 32.10 11.70
N PRO A 508 -28.79 31.89 12.86
CA PRO A 508 -30.04 31.13 12.95
C PRO A 508 -31.09 31.71 12.01
N ASP A 509 -31.73 30.85 11.21
CA ASP A 509 -32.91 31.19 10.39
C ASP A 509 -32.71 32.33 9.35
N SER A 510 -31.47 32.74 9.07
CA SER A 510 -31.08 33.85 8.20
C SER A 510 -30.25 33.40 6.99
N ASN A 511 -30.02 34.32 6.03
CA ASN A 511 -29.09 34.11 4.91
C ASN A 511 -27.64 34.04 5.40
N ILE A 512 -26.79 33.33 4.65
CA ILE A 512 -25.34 33.27 4.91
C ILE A 512 -24.61 34.46 4.28
N ASP A 513 -23.70 35.06 5.02
CA ASP A 513 -22.77 36.06 4.50
C ASP A 513 -21.46 35.38 4.11
N LYS A 514 -21.07 35.51 2.84
CA LYS A 514 -19.88 34.84 2.27
C LYS A 514 -18.82 35.87 1.90
N MET A 515 -17.58 35.65 2.36
CA MET A 515 -16.42 36.45 1.99
C MET A 515 -15.25 35.55 1.58
N SER A 516 -14.50 35.99 0.58
CA SER A 516 -13.25 35.35 0.14
C SER A 516 -12.14 36.40 0.16
N ILE A 517 -11.04 36.09 0.83
CA ILE A 517 -9.82 36.91 0.77
C ILE A 517 -8.76 36.20 -0.05
N PRO A 518 -8.01 36.92 -0.92
CA PRO A 518 -6.96 36.34 -1.77
C PRO A 518 -5.65 36.12 -0.98
N ILE A 519 -5.77 35.60 0.24
CA ILE A 519 -4.67 35.30 1.15
C ILE A 519 -4.86 33.88 1.67
N GLY A 520 -3.90 32.99 1.40
CA GLY A 520 -3.82 31.64 1.96
C GLY A 520 -2.40 31.30 2.40
N LEU A 521 -2.18 30.05 2.83
CA LEU A 521 -0.90 29.65 3.44
C LEU A 521 0.31 29.82 2.51
N LEU A 522 0.17 29.58 1.21
CA LEU A 522 1.27 29.74 0.25
C LEU A 522 1.57 31.21 -0.05
N THR A 523 0.55 32.07 -0.11
CA THR A 523 0.75 33.50 -0.32
C THR A 523 1.35 34.17 0.92
N ILE A 524 0.95 33.73 2.12
CA ILE A 524 1.54 34.17 3.40
C ILE A 524 3.01 33.75 3.44
N ARG A 525 3.31 32.47 3.20
CA ARG A 525 4.69 31.96 3.16
C ARG A 525 5.56 32.76 2.19
N LYS A 526 5.07 33.02 0.97
CA LYS A 526 5.81 33.80 -0.02
C LYS A 526 6.04 35.24 0.43
N SER A 527 5.02 35.89 0.99
CA SER A 527 5.13 37.25 1.52
C SER A 527 6.20 37.37 2.61
N VAL A 528 6.26 36.39 3.51
CA VAL A 528 7.28 36.31 4.56
C VAL A 528 8.67 36.07 3.96
N GLN A 529 8.80 35.18 2.98
CA GLN A 529 10.06 34.94 2.25
C GLN A 529 10.55 36.18 1.48
N GLU A 530 9.64 37.05 1.05
CA GLU A 530 9.93 38.34 0.41
C GLU A 530 10.19 39.48 1.43
N GLY A 531 10.31 39.15 2.72
CA GLY A 531 10.71 40.09 3.78
C GLY A 531 9.56 40.80 4.51
N LYS A 532 8.29 40.47 4.24
CA LYS A 532 7.16 41.05 5.00
C LYS A 532 7.04 40.39 6.37
N LYS A 533 6.84 41.19 7.42
CA LYS A 533 6.52 40.67 8.77
C LYS A 533 5.16 39.96 8.77
N LEU A 534 5.09 38.79 9.40
CA LEU A 534 3.86 37.98 9.47
C LEU A 534 2.69 38.76 10.10
N ASN A 535 2.94 39.46 11.21
CA ASN A 535 1.90 40.27 11.88
C ASN A 535 1.27 41.30 10.95
N ASN A 536 2.05 41.96 10.09
CA ASN A 536 1.49 42.92 9.12
C ASN A 536 0.54 42.25 8.11
N VAL A 537 0.81 40.99 7.75
CA VAL A 537 -0.07 40.22 6.86
C VAL A 537 -1.35 39.82 7.59
N LEU A 538 -1.23 39.37 8.84
CA LEU A 538 -2.38 39.01 9.69
C LEU A 538 -3.26 40.21 10.02
N ASP A 539 -2.68 41.37 10.34
CA ASP A 539 -3.41 42.62 10.58
C ASP A 539 -4.22 43.05 9.36
N LYS A 540 -3.65 42.85 8.15
CA LYS A 540 -4.37 43.13 6.91
C LYS A 540 -5.58 42.20 6.73
N ILE A 541 -5.43 40.92 7.09
CA ILE A 541 -6.56 39.96 7.08
C ILE A 541 -7.63 40.43 8.07
N ALA A 542 -7.26 40.68 9.32
CA ALA A 542 -8.18 41.08 10.37
C ALA A 542 -8.97 42.36 10.04
N LYS A 543 -8.30 43.34 9.41
CA LYS A 543 -8.96 44.59 8.95
C LYS A 543 -9.90 44.39 7.76
N SER A 544 -9.74 43.29 7.01
CA SER A 544 -10.56 43.03 5.81
C SER A 544 -11.83 42.24 6.13
N VAL A 545 -11.85 41.50 7.23
CA VAL A 545 -12.99 40.65 7.62
C VAL A 545 -14.00 41.48 8.43
N PRO A 546 -15.29 41.48 8.07
CA PRO A 546 -16.33 42.14 8.85
C PRO A 546 -16.37 41.65 10.29
N PHE A 547 -16.79 42.51 11.22
CA PHE A 547 -17.05 42.09 12.59
C PHE A 547 -18.35 41.29 12.63
N TRP A 548 -18.23 39.98 12.82
CA TRP A 548 -19.35 39.07 13.05
C TRP A 548 -19.33 38.58 14.49
N LYS A 549 -20.49 38.63 15.15
CA LYS A 549 -20.66 38.08 16.50
C LYS A 549 -21.18 36.66 16.37
N ALA A 550 -20.33 35.66 16.59
CA ALA A 550 -20.70 34.26 16.50
C ALA A 550 -20.49 33.50 17.81
N ASP A 551 -21.33 32.49 18.04
CA ASP A 551 -21.22 31.59 19.21
C ASP A 551 -20.05 30.62 19.04
N MET A 552 -19.67 30.31 17.80
CA MET A 552 -18.54 29.41 17.51
C MET A 552 -17.83 29.68 16.19
N ILE A 553 -16.66 29.06 16.05
CA ILE A 553 -15.88 29.00 14.82
C ILE A 553 -15.77 27.54 14.37
N ILE A 554 -16.05 27.27 13.10
CA ILE A 554 -15.90 25.96 12.49
C ILE A 554 -14.82 26.06 11.41
N CYS A 555 -13.70 25.37 11.61
CA CYS A 555 -12.63 25.32 10.61
C CYS A 555 -12.82 24.11 9.69
N VAL A 556 -12.81 24.35 8.37
CA VAL A 556 -12.98 23.34 7.32
C VAL A 556 -11.67 23.18 6.55
N GLY A 557 -11.51 22.04 5.88
CA GLY A 557 -10.38 21.76 4.99
C GLY A 557 -9.20 21.10 5.70
N LEU A 558 -8.22 20.66 4.90
CA LEU A 558 -7.07 19.88 5.38
C LEU A 558 -6.26 20.60 6.47
N THR A 559 -6.12 21.92 6.38
CA THR A 559 -5.41 22.73 7.38
C THR A 559 -6.03 22.53 8.76
N ALA A 560 -7.37 22.58 8.84
CA ALA A 560 -8.12 22.35 10.07
C ALA A 560 -7.96 20.91 10.57
N THR A 561 -8.03 19.92 9.67
CA THR A 561 -7.86 18.49 10.03
C THR A 561 -6.48 18.20 10.61
N PHE A 562 -5.41 18.77 10.03
CA PHE A 562 -4.07 18.60 10.58
C PHE A 562 -3.88 19.32 11.92
N LEU A 563 -4.45 20.51 12.08
CA LEU A 563 -4.47 21.21 13.37
C LEU A 563 -5.16 20.37 14.45
N ALA A 564 -6.34 19.82 14.14
CA ALA A 564 -7.08 18.91 15.02
C ALA A 564 -6.26 17.68 15.39
N LYS A 565 -5.60 17.03 14.42
CA LYS A 565 -4.72 15.88 14.67
C LYS A 565 -3.61 16.22 15.65
N ILE A 566 -2.96 17.38 15.49
CA ILE A 566 -1.86 17.84 16.36
C ILE A 566 -2.38 18.10 17.77
N VAL A 567 -3.45 18.91 17.90
CA VAL A 567 -4.02 19.29 19.20
C VAL A 567 -4.53 18.07 19.96
N LYS A 568 -5.24 17.15 19.28
CA LYS A 568 -5.77 15.92 19.89
C LYS A 568 -4.74 14.81 20.01
N ARG A 569 -3.49 15.04 19.59
CA ARG A 569 -2.37 14.08 19.64
C ARG A 569 -2.74 12.73 19.00
N SER A 570 -3.54 12.76 17.93
CA SER A 570 -3.95 11.54 17.25
C SER A 570 -2.77 10.95 16.48
N ARG A 571 -2.46 9.68 16.81
CA ARG A 571 -1.34 8.91 16.23
C ARG A 571 -1.52 8.74 14.72
N TYR A 572 -2.72 8.36 14.31
CA TYR A 572 -3.06 8.02 12.93
C TYR A 572 -3.78 9.18 12.24
N TYR A 573 -3.71 9.23 10.91
CA TYR A 573 -4.55 10.15 10.14
C TYR A 573 -5.94 9.51 9.96
N ARG A 574 -6.88 9.93 10.81
CA ARG A 574 -8.27 9.45 10.87
C ARG A 574 -9.24 10.65 10.75
N PRO A 575 -9.45 11.18 9.53
CA PRO A 575 -10.30 12.36 9.36
C PRO A 575 -11.74 12.13 9.84
N ASP A 576 -12.22 10.89 9.78
CA ASP A 576 -13.51 10.44 10.31
C ASP A 576 -13.61 10.55 11.84
N GLU A 577 -12.52 10.29 12.57
CA GLU A 577 -12.47 10.43 14.04
C GLU A 577 -12.22 11.88 14.49
N LEU A 578 -11.70 12.73 13.59
CA LEU A 578 -11.42 14.14 13.86
C LEU A 578 -12.59 15.07 13.50
N HIS A 579 -13.55 14.60 12.69
CA HIS A 579 -14.71 15.37 12.29
C HIS A 579 -15.54 15.79 13.52
N GLY A 580 -15.92 17.07 13.59
CA GLY A 580 -16.70 17.63 14.70
C GLY A 580 -15.94 17.76 16.03
N CYS A 581 -14.63 17.48 16.07
CA CYS A 581 -13.87 17.63 17.31
C CYS A 581 -13.82 19.09 17.77
N ARG A 582 -13.99 19.32 19.08
CA ARG A 582 -13.93 20.66 19.68
C ARG A 582 -12.53 20.97 20.17
N ILE A 583 -12.04 22.16 19.81
CA ILE A 583 -10.76 22.69 20.26
C ILE A 583 -11.06 24.00 21.00
N SER A 584 -10.63 24.08 22.26
CA SER A 584 -10.72 25.29 23.08
C SER A 584 -9.67 26.32 22.67
N LEU A 585 -9.97 27.60 22.94
CA LEU A 585 -8.99 28.67 22.76
C LEU A 585 -7.69 28.41 23.56
N LYS A 586 -7.81 27.84 24.77
CA LYS A 586 -6.66 27.48 25.61
C LYS A 586 -5.76 26.44 24.92
N GLU A 587 -6.33 25.40 24.31
CA GLU A 587 -5.56 24.40 23.55
C GLU A 587 -4.83 25.04 22.37
N LEU A 588 -5.48 25.96 21.63
CA LEU A 588 -4.85 26.67 20.51
C LEU A 588 -3.72 27.60 20.96
N LEU A 589 -3.93 28.37 22.03
CA LEU A 589 -2.90 29.25 22.59
C LEU A 589 -1.70 28.44 23.09
N THR A 590 -1.94 27.32 23.76
CA THR A 590 -0.88 26.42 24.20
C THR A 590 -0.05 25.91 23.02
N LEU A 591 -0.70 25.52 21.92
CA LEU A 591 0.01 25.10 20.71
C LEU A 591 0.81 26.25 20.08
N LYS A 592 0.24 27.46 20.03
CA LYS A 592 0.92 28.66 19.53
C LYS A 592 2.19 28.94 20.34
N ASP A 593 2.09 28.93 21.66
CA ASP A 593 3.24 29.20 22.54
C ASP A 593 4.35 28.16 22.33
N ILE A 594 4.00 26.88 22.19
CA ILE A 594 4.96 25.81 21.87
C ILE A 594 5.67 26.10 20.54
N LEU A 595 4.92 26.48 19.49
CA LEU A 595 5.48 26.77 18.16
C LEU A 595 6.30 28.05 18.09
N GLU A 596 6.07 29.03 18.97
CA GLU A 596 6.84 30.28 19.04
C GLU A 596 8.09 30.14 19.94
N SER A 597 8.08 29.16 20.85
CA SER A 597 9.20 28.92 21.79
C SER A 597 10.31 28.01 21.26
N GLY A 598 10.07 27.28 20.15
CA GLY A 598 11.03 26.40 19.49
C GLY A 598 11.45 26.93 18.13
#